data_AF-A0A1I0MZ96-F1
#
_entry.id   AF-A0A1I0MZ96-F1
#
_cell.length_a   1.000
_cell.length_b   1.000
_cell.length_c   1.000
_cell.angle_alpha   90.00
_cell.angle_beta   90.00
_cell.angle_gamma   90.00
#
_symmetry.space_group_name_H-M   'P 1'
#
loop_
_entity.id
_entity.type
_entity.pdbx_description
1 polymer ?
#
loop_
_entity_poly.entity_id
_entity_poly.type
_entity_poly.pdbx_seq_one_letter_code
_entity_poly.pdbx_strand_id
1 'polypeptide(L)'
;MDAARRARLAVQRCATRHAPDSRVAVFDLDVTGDPPTLAGVVSTPELRQRALDAASDAVDRRIECDVAVLSTLAEPATCTTGVTAVRDAPDADGERVTELRYGCAVTAFDRRDGWQRVRAPDGYVGWVRRGTLSDTVDVAPDALMATEIDVDGETVPRGTACERLADGRVRFRTGAEPAVDDSVAEAPRAPDGESVVAVAREYLGTPYRWGGTTIDGIDCSGLVWQAYRRHGLTLPRDADQQRAVGEPVERGSLAVGDLLFFPGHVAIATGGSRFVHAYGPADEVTENSLHPDGDGYVADLDESFAGARRLL
;
A
#
# COMPACT_ATOMS: atom_id res chain seq x y z
N MET A 1 27.37 16.01 27.31
CA MET A 1 26.10 15.73 26.61
C MET A 1 25.18 15.09 27.64
N ASP A 2 24.00 15.66 27.87
CA ASP A 2 23.04 15.13 28.85
C ASP A 2 22.66 13.66 28.55
N ALA A 3 22.37 12.87 29.58
CA ALA A 3 22.08 11.43 29.48
C ALA A 3 20.87 11.18 28.58
N ALA A 4 19.81 11.97 28.71
CA ALA A 4 18.64 11.89 27.84
C ALA A 4 19.01 12.15 26.36
N ARG A 5 19.88 13.12 26.10
CA ARG A 5 20.35 13.41 24.73
C ARG A 5 21.18 12.26 24.14
N ARG A 6 22.04 11.60 24.93
CA ARG A 6 22.80 10.43 24.47
C ARG A 6 21.87 9.26 24.12
N ALA A 7 20.90 8.99 24.99
CA ALA A 7 19.90 7.95 24.77
C ALA A 7 19.05 8.22 23.51
N ARG A 8 18.52 9.45 23.35
CA ARG A 8 17.77 9.86 22.13
C ARG A 8 18.56 9.59 20.85
N LEU A 9 19.84 10.00 20.82
CA LEU A 9 20.69 9.78 19.64
C LEU A 9 20.94 8.29 19.36
N ALA A 10 21.03 7.46 20.40
CA ALA A 10 21.19 6.01 20.23
C ALA A 10 19.91 5.36 19.69
N VAL A 11 18.75 5.75 20.20
CA VAL A 11 17.43 5.31 19.71
C VAL A 11 17.22 5.73 18.25
N GLN A 12 17.59 6.95 17.88
CA GLN A 12 17.51 7.41 16.50
C GLN A 12 18.39 6.58 15.55
N ARG A 13 19.62 6.25 15.95
CA ARG A 13 20.50 5.36 15.16
C ARG A 13 19.93 3.94 15.06
N CYS A 14 19.31 3.44 16.13
CA CYS A 14 18.62 2.15 16.12
C CYS A 14 17.48 2.15 15.10
N ALA A 15 16.66 3.21 15.06
CA ALA A 15 15.58 3.37 14.09
C ALA A 15 16.11 3.28 12.65
N THR A 16 17.11 4.10 12.29
CA THR A 16 17.70 4.12 10.94
C THR A 16 18.24 2.75 10.50
N ARG A 17 18.75 1.94 11.43
CA ARG A 17 19.34 0.63 11.12
C ARG A 17 18.30 -0.49 10.99
N HIS A 18 17.23 -0.42 11.77
CA HIS A 18 16.34 -1.57 11.99
C HIS A 18 14.89 -1.34 11.55
N ALA A 19 14.48 -0.10 11.38
CA ALA A 19 13.17 0.30 10.87
C ALA A 19 13.32 1.56 10.00
N PRO A 20 14.05 1.48 8.86
CA PRO A 20 14.34 2.65 8.02
C PRO A 20 13.10 3.17 7.27
N ASP A 21 12.04 2.37 7.18
CA ASP A 21 10.83 2.67 6.43
C ASP A 21 9.58 2.53 7.33
N SER A 22 9.03 3.68 7.72
CA SER A 22 7.85 3.77 8.58
C SER A 22 6.58 3.20 7.95
N ARG A 23 6.54 3.08 6.61
CA ARG A 23 5.42 2.51 5.87
C ARG A 23 5.25 1.02 6.15
N VAL A 24 6.26 0.33 6.65
CA VAL A 24 6.19 -1.11 6.93
C VAL A 24 6.65 -1.47 8.34
N ALA A 25 7.45 -0.61 8.98
CA ALA A 25 7.96 -0.81 10.33
C ALA A 25 7.82 0.47 11.17
N VAL A 26 6.88 0.45 12.12
CA VAL A 26 6.70 1.55 13.08
C VAL A 26 7.84 1.58 14.09
N PHE A 27 8.43 2.75 14.28
CA PHE A 27 9.44 3.06 15.29
C PHE A 27 9.28 4.52 15.76
N ASP A 28 8.20 4.76 16.50
CA ASP A 28 7.82 6.10 16.99
C ASP A 28 8.22 6.21 18.46
N LEU A 29 9.52 6.37 18.72
CA LEU A 29 10.09 6.41 20.06
C LEU A 29 10.72 7.75 20.40
N ASP A 30 10.55 8.18 21.65
CA ASP A 30 11.30 9.28 22.25
C ASP A 30 11.84 8.87 23.62
N VAL A 31 12.85 9.58 24.10
CA VAL A 31 13.36 9.45 25.47
C VAL A 31 13.03 10.74 26.20
N THR A 32 12.29 10.66 27.30
CA THR A 32 11.83 11.83 28.06
C THR A 32 12.23 11.74 29.53
N GLY A 33 12.09 12.84 30.29
CA GLY A 33 12.31 12.85 31.74
C GLY A 33 13.78 12.86 32.20
N ASP A 34 13.93 12.97 33.52
CA ASP A 34 15.16 12.71 34.28
C ASP A 34 14.77 12.02 35.60
N PRO A 35 15.07 10.72 35.81
CA PRO A 35 15.85 9.85 34.92
C PRO A 35 15.18 9.61 33.55
N PRO A 36 15.96 9.28 32.51
CA PRO A 36 15.44 9.10 31.16
C PRO A 36 14.56 7.85 31.08
N THR A 37 13.40 8.01 30.42
CA THR A 37 12.42 6.97 30.15
C THR A 37 12.20 6.87 28.65
N LEU A 38 12.34 5.66 28.09
CA LEU A 38 12.01 5.37 26.71
C LEU A 38 10.50 5.16 26.59
N ALA A 39 9.83 5.94 25.75
CA ALA A 39 8.39 5.87 25.56
C ALA A 39 8.00 5.93 24.09
N GLY A 40 6.83 5.38 23.77
CA GLY A 40 6.26 5.45 22.42
C GLY A 40 5.79 4.10 21.91
N VAL A 41 5.88 3.89 20.60
CA VAL A 41 5.30 2.73 19.91
C VAL A 41 6.29 2.13 18.92
N VAL A 42 6.37 0.80 18.89
CA VAL A 42 7.10 0.06 17.85
C VAL A 42 6.25 -1.06 17.28
N SER A 43 6.58 -1.47 16.05
CA SER A 43 5.84 -2.54 15.37
C SER A 43 6.05 -3.93 15.97
N THR A 44 7.25 -4.26 16.50
CA THR A 44 7.58 -5.61 17.01
C THR A 44 8.32 -5.63 18.35
N PRO A 45 8.27 -6.75 19.11
CA PRO A 45 9.02 -6.90 20.35
C PRO A 45 10.54 -6.76 20.16
N GLU A 46 11.08 -7.21 19.02
CA GLU A 46 12.50 -7.12 18.69
C GLU A 46 12.95 -5.67 18.54
N LEU A 47 12.13 -4.81 17.92
CA LEU A 47 12.42 -3.39 17.82
C LEU A 47 12.38 -2.71 19.19
N ARG A 48 11.43 -3.09 20.05
CA ARG A 48 11.36 -2.60 21.45
C ARG A 48 12.64 -2.95 22.20
N GLN A 49 13.08 -4.21 22.09
CA GLN A 49 14.27 -4.68 22.76
C GLN A 49 15.53 -3.97 22.26
N ARG A 50 15.71 -3.86 20.93
CA ARG A 50 16.85 -3.15 20.33
C ARG A 50 16.91 -1.68 20.75
N ALA A 51 15.76 -1.01 20.81
CA ALA A 51 15.68 0.38 21.25
C ALA A 51 16.07 0.53 22.74
N LEU A 52 15.57 -0.37 23.58
CA LEU A 52 15.85 -0.38 25.02
C LEU A 52 17.34 -0.64 25.31
N ASP A 53 17.94 -1.60 24.59
CA ASP A 53 19.36 -1.92 24.70
C ASP A 53 20.21 -0.72 24.26
N ALA A 54 19.93 -0.17 23.06
CA ALA A 54 20.65 0.99 22.54
C ALA A 54 20.58 2.20 23.48
N ALA A 55 19.42 2.45 24.09
CA ALA A 55 19.23 3.56 25.00
C ALA A 55 19.92 3.33 26.36
N SER A 56 19.85 2.11 26.89
CA SER A 56 20.50 1.74 28.17
C SER A 56 22.02 1.77 28.07
N ASP A 57 22.57 1.24 26.96
CA ASP A 57 24.00 1.25 26.68
C ASP A 57 24.54 2.69 26.54
N ALA A 58 23.76 3.60 25.96
CA ALA A 58 24.18 5.00 25.77
C ALA A 58 24.30 5.82 27.08
N VAL A 59 23.77 5.29 28.19
CA VAL A 59 23.79 5.94 29.50
C VAL A 59 24.40 5.08 30.59
N ASP A 60 24.95 3.90 30.25
CA ASP A 60 25.57 2.93 31.16
C ASP A 60 24.67 2.51 32.34
N ARG A 61 23.35 2.49 32.11
CA ARG A 61 22.35 2.05 33.10
C ARG A 61 21.05 1.63 32.42
N ARG A 62 20.28 0.78 33.08
CA ARG A 62 18.91 0.47 32.65
C ARG A 62 18.05 1.73 32.74
N ILE A 63 17.26 1.97 31.70
CA ILE A 63 16.25 3.01 31.68
C ILE A 63 14.84 2.42 31.81
N GLU A 64 13.91 3.24 32.28
CA GLU A 64 12.49 2.88 32.26
C GLU A 64 11.99 2.78 30.81
N CYS A 65 11.01 1.90 30.58
CA CYS A 65 10.55 1.56 29.23
C CYS A 65 9.03 1.44 29.20
N ASP A 66 8.37 2.49 28.73
CA ASP A 66 6.94 2.59 28.48
C ASP A 66 6.66 2.58 26.97
N VAL A 67 7.05 1.47 26.35
CA VAL A 67 6.92 1.26 24.90
C VAL A 67 5.85 0.22 24.61
N ALA A 68 4.83 0.64 23.86
CA ALA A 68 3.81 -0.24 23.31
C ALA A 68 4.33 -0.99 22.08
N VAL A 69 3.87 -2.24 21.90
CA VAL A 69 4.23 -3.09 20.76
C VAL A 69 2.99 -3.37 19.94
N LEU A 70 2.95 -2.92 18.67
CA LEU A 70 1.75 -3.06 17.83
C LEU A 70 1.36 -4.52 17.61
N SER A 71 2.32 -5.43 17.43
CA SER A 71 2.00 -6.85 17.22
C SER A 71 1.26 -7.50 18.39
N THR A 72 1.32 -6.93 19.61
CA THR A 72 0.55 -7.41 20.77
C THR A 72 -0.84 -6.79 20.88
N LEU A 73 -1.13 -5.79 20.03
CA LEU A 73 -2.42 -5.08 19.93
C LEU A 73 -3.16 -5.42 18.62
N ALA A 74 -2.65 -6.38 17.86
CA ALA A 74 -3.13 -6.70 16.53
C ALA A 74 -4.52 -7.33 16.57
N GLU A 75 -5.49 -6.66 15.95
CA GLU A 75 -6.86 -7.14 15.79
C GLU A 75 -7.23 -7.22 14.30
N PRO A 76 -7.83 -8.32 13.80
CA PRO A 76 -8.34 -8.35 12.45
C PRO A 76 -9.53 -7.39 12.31
N ALA A 77 -9.57 -6.63 11.23
CA ALA A 77 -10.68 -5.74 10.92
C ALA A 77 -10.93 -5.68 9.40
N THR A 78 -12.13 -5.25 9.03
CA THR A 78 -12.52 -5.09 7.63
C THR A 78 -12.94 -3.64 7.35
N CYS A 79 -12.47 -3.07 6.24
CA CYS A 79 -12.95 -1.77 5.77
C CYS A 79 -14.41 -1.85 5.30
N THR A 80 -15.27 -0.98 5.85
CA THR A 80 -16.71 -0.95 5.57
C THR A 80 -17.14 0.12 4.59
N THR A 81 -16.26 1.06 4.27
CA THR A 81 -16.53 2.12 3.27
C THR A 81 -16.05 1.69 1.89
N GLY A 82 -16.63 2.24 0.83
CA GLY A 82 -16.25 2.03 -0.57
C GLY A 82 -14.77 2.28 -0.79
N VAL A 83 -14.31 3.47 -0.40
CA VAL A 83 -12.90 3.88 -0.42
C VAL A 83 -12.59 4.70 0.82
N THR A 84 -11.57 4.30 1.58
CA THR A 84 -11.06 5.05 2.72
C THR A 84 -9.60 5.42 2.49
N ALA A 85 -9.27 6.71 2.61
CA ALA A 85 -7.89 7.16 2.57
C ALA A 85 -7.11 6.67 3.80
N VAL A 86 -5.94 6.08 3.56
CA VAL A 86 -4.92 5.80 4.57
C VAL A 86 -3.94 6.97 4.59
N ARG A 87 -3.63 7.46 5.78
CA ARG A 87 -2.74 8.60 5.98
C ARG A 87 -1.48 8.26 6.73
N ASP A 88 -0.43 9.05 6.53
CA ASP A 88 0.85 8.92 7.25
C ASP A 88 0.74 9.32 8.73
N ALA A 89 -0.18 10.23 9.05
CA ALA A 89 -0.43 10.75 10.40
C ALA A 89 -1.92 10.63 10.81
N PRO A 90 -2.21 10.54 12.12
CA PRO A 90 -3.57 10.49 12.67
C PRO A 90 -4.23 11.87 12.73
N ASP A 91 -4.27 12.58 11.60
CA ASP A 91 -4.93 13.86 11.48
C ASP A 91 -5.46 14.11 10.06
N ALA A 92 -6.31 15.13 9.92
CA ALA A 92 -7.04 15.36 8.67
C ALA A 92 -6.15 15.87 7.53
N ASP A 93 -5.03 16.50 7.90
CA ASP A 93 -4.09 17.15 7.00
C ASP A 93 -2.92 16.23 6.64
N GLY A 94 -2.73 15.12 7.39
CA GLY A 94 -1.78 14.05 7.09
C GLY A 94 -1.91 13.57 5.65
N GLU A 95 -0.79 13.33 4.99
CA GLU A 95 -0.76 12.99 3.58
C GLU A 95 -1.51 11.67 3.34
N ARG A 96 -2.34 11.62 2.29
CA ARG A 96 -2.88 10.34 1.82
C ARG A 96 -1.75 9.56 1.16
N VAL A 97 -1.44 8.39 1.73
CA VAL A 97 -0.37 7.52 1.27
C VAL A 97 -0.88 6.30 0.49
N THR A 98 -2.09 5.85 0.78
CA THR A 98 -2.78 4.80 0.01
C THR A 98 -4.29 4.82 0.31
N GLU A 99 -5.02 3.84 -0.18
CA GLU A 99 -6.46 3.67 0.06
C GLU A 99 -6.79 2.24 0.45
N LEU A 100 -7.75 2.09 1.35
CA LEU A 100 -8.47 0.84 1.58
C LEU A 100 -9.77 0.86 0.79
N ARG A 101 -10.22 -0.32 0.40
CA ARG A 101 -11.50 -0.52 -0.29
C ARG A 101 -12.46 -1.29 0.57
N TYR A 102 -13.74 -1.21 0.25
CA TYR A 102 -14.76 -2.06 0.86
C TYR A 102 -14.33 -3.52 0.91
N GLY A 103 -14.53 -4.17 2.06
CA GLY A 103 -14.16 -5.58 2.25
C GLY A 103 -12.65 -5.83 2.37
N CYS A 104 -11.79 -4.80 2.31
CA CYS A 104 -10.36 -4.98 2.52
C CYS A 104 -10.07 -5.43 3.96
N ALA A 105 -9.44 -6.60 4.09
CA ALA A 105 -8.97 -7.09 5.38
C ALA A 105 -7.71 -6.31 5.80
N VAL A 106 -7.68 -5.84 7.04
CA VAL A 106 -6.54 -5.15 7.64
C VAL A 106 -6.24 -5.71 9.01
N THR A 107 -5.02 -5.49 9.48
CA THR A 107 -4.72 -5.58 10.92
C THR A 107 -4.86 -4.19 11.52
N ALA A 108 -5.72 -4.02 12.51
CA ALA A 108 -5.87 -2.78 13.23
C ALA A 108 -5.10 -2.81 14.55
N PHE A 109 -4.65 -1.64 15.02
CA PHE A 109 -3.84 -1.49 16.22
C PHE A 109 -4.35 -0.36 17.13
N ASP A 110 -3.44 0.48 17.62
CA ASP A 110 -3.70 1.61 18.51
C ASP A 110 -4.59 2.68 17.86
N ARG A 111 -5.20 3.48 18.74
CA ARG A 111 -6.17 4.53 18.40
C ARG A 111 -5.70 5.86 18.96
N ARG A 112 -5.91 6.93 18.19
CA ARG A 112 -5.54 8.29 18.59
C ARG A 112 -6.49 9.30 17.96
N ASP A 113 -7.10 10.16 18.77
CA ASP A 113 -7.85 11.35 18.32
C ASP A 113 -8.84 11.12 17.16
N GLY A 114 -9.61 10.04 17.21
CA GLY A 114 -10.58 9.70 16.15
C GLY A 114 -9.98 8.94 14.96
N TRP A 115 -8.72 8.52 15.05
CA TRP A 115 -8.02 7.69 14.08
C TRP A 115 -7.64 6.33 14.66
N GLN A 116 -7.42 5.38 13.77
CA GLN A 116 -6.96 4.04 14.09
C GLN A 116 -5.83 3.66 13.14
N ARG A 117 -4.73 3.15 13.72
CA ARG A 117 -3.61 2.66 12.93
C ARG A 117 -3.98 1.31 12.35
N VAL A 118 -3.63 1.09 11.08
CA VAL A 118 -3.88 -0.15 10.35
C VAL A 118 -2.65 -0.58 9.58
N ARG A 119 -2.57 -1.89 9.31
CA ARG A 119 -1.71 -2.49 8.30
C ARG A 119 -2.57 -3.12 7.21
N ALA A 120 -2.38 -2.67 5.98
CA ALA A 120 -3.01 -3.22 4.78
C ALA A 120 -2.39 -4.57 4.37
N PRO A 121 -3.04 -5.35 3.48
CA PRO A 121 -2.55 -6.67 3.05
C PRO A 121 -1.15 -6.69 2.42
N ASP A 122 -0.73 -5.59 1.81
CA ASP A 122 0.62 -5.38 1.26
C ASP A 122 1.66 -5.02 2.33
N GLY A 123 1.27 -5.00 3.62
CA GLY A 123 2.11 -4.65 4.74
C GLY A 123 2.18 -3.15 5.04
N TYR A 124 1.51 -2.31 4.24
CA TYR A 124 1.56 -0.87 4.38
C TYR A 124 0.85 -0.40 5.66
N VAL A 125 1.53 0.41 6.46
CA VAL A 125 1.04 0.95 7.73
C VAL A 125 0.65 2.41 7.56
N GLY A 126 -0.50 2.77 8.12
CA GLY A 126 -0.95 4.14 8.20
C GLY A 126 -2.19 4.28 9.07
N TRP A 127 -2.90 5.39 8.91
CA TRP A 127 -4.02 5.78 9.74
C TRP A 127 -5.31 5.95 8.94
N VAL A 128 -6.40 5.42 9.48
CA VAL A 128 -7.75 5.61 8.94
C VAL A 128 -8.66 6.26 9.97
N ARG A 129 -9.71 6.93 9.50
CA ARG A 129 -10.74 7.48 10.40
C ARG A 129 -11.44 6.35 11.15
N ARG A 130 -11.71 6.54 12.43
CA ARG A 130 -12.55 5.61 13.21
C ARG A 130 -13.95 5.57 12.61
N GLY A 131 -14.58 4.40 12.68
CA GLY A 131 -15.91 4.15 12.11
C GLY A 131 -15.88 3.64 10.66
N THR A 132 -14.69 3.56 10.03
CA THR A 132 -14.52 2.97 8.69
C THR A 132 -14.19 1.48 8.73
N LEU A 133 -14.08 0.89 9.92
CA LEU A 133 -13.71 -0.50 10.15
C LEU A 133 -14.78 -1.20 10.99
N SER A 134 -15.01 -2.49 10.71
CA SER A 134 -15.78 -3.42 11.52
C SER A 134 -15.00 -4.69 11.83
N ASP A 135 -15.58 -5.54 12.67
CA ASP A 135 -15.11 -6.91 12.83
C ASP A 135 -15.10 -7.65 11.48
N THR A 136 -14.14 -8.55 11.33
CA THR A 136 -13.99 -9.37 10.12
C THR A 136 -14.89 -10.60 10.16
N VAL A 137 -15.62 -10.83 9.08
CA VAL A 137 -16.25 -12.12 8.78
C VAL A 137 -15.29 -12.95 7.92
N ASP A 138 -15.08 -14.20 8.32
CA ASP A 138 -14.32 -15.16 7.54
C ASP A 138 -15.09 -15.49 6.25
N VAL A 139 -14.43 -15.22 5.12
CA VAL A 139 -14.90 -15.60 3.79
C VAL A 139 -13.76 -16.27 3.04
N ALA A 140 -14.10 -17.22 2.20
CA ALA A 140 -13.20 -17.81 1.22
C ALA A 140 -13.49 -17.16 -0.14
N PRO A 141 -12.84 -16.02 -0.48
CA PRO A 141 -13.22 -15.28 -1.67
C PRO A 141 -12.86 -16.09 -2.93
N ASP A 142 -13.88 -16.44 -3.70
CA ASP A 142 -13.80 -17.17 -4.96
C ASP A 142 -14.30 -16.33 -6.16
N ALA A 143 -14.66 -15.08 -5.90
CA ALA A 143 -15.16 -14.14 -6.90
C ALA A 143 -14.70 -12.71 -6.64
N LEU A 144 -14.79 -11.90 -7.69
CA LEU A 144 -14.61 -10.45 -7.64
C LEU A 144 -15.86 -9.76 -8.21
N MET A 145 -16.21 -8.61 -7.64
CA MET A 145 -17.22 -7.73 -8.22
C MET A 145 -16.76 -7.24 -9.61
N ALA A 146 -17.54 -7.53 -10.64
CA ALA A 146 -17.28 -7.12 -12.02
C ALA A 146 -17.74 -5.68 -12.28
N THR A 147 -18.74 -5.21 -11.54
CA THR A 147 -19.26 -3.84 -11.57
C THR A 147 -19.34 -3.26 -10.17
N GLU A 148 -19.49 -1.95 -10.09
CA GLU A 148 -19.88 -1.29 -8.84
C GLU A 148 -21.31 -1.67 -8.46
N ILE A 149 -21.58 -1.80 -7.15
CA ILE A 149 -22.92 -2.03 -6.60
C ILE A 149 -23.12 -1.17 -5.34
N ASP A 150 -24.37 -0.92 -4.97
CA ASP A 150 -24.72 -0.35 -3.66
C ASP A 150 -25.02 -1.49 -2.67
N VAL A 151 -24.44 -1.41 -1.48
CA VAL A 151 -24.70 -2.31 -0.36
C VAL A 151 -24.98 -1.47 0.87
N ASP A 152 -26.25 -1.41 1.27
CA ASP A 152 -26.72 -0.65 2.44
C ASP A 152 -26.32 0.85 2.40
N GLY A 153 -26.34 1.47 1.21
CA GLY A 153 -25.97 2.86 1.01
C GLY A 153 -24.45 3.10 0.89
N GLU A 154 -23.66 2.03 0.83
CA GLU A 154 -22.23 2.10 0.56
C GLU A 154 -21.92 1.61 -0.87
N THR A 155 -21.09 2.39 -1.56
CA THR A 155 -20.67 2.06 -2.93
C THR A 155 -19.53 1.05 -2.89
N VAL A 156 -19.80 -0.20 -3.28
CA VAL A 156 -18.81 -1.27 -3.35
C VAL A 156 -18.13 -1.26 -4.72
N PRO A 157 -16.82 -0.95 -4.80
CA PRO A 157 -16.16 -0.76 -6.08
C PRO A 157 -15.91 -2.10 -6.81
N ARG A 158 -15.76 -2.02 -8.13
CA ARG A 158 -15.26 -3.12 -8.97
C ARG A 158 -13.93 -3.67 -8.44
N GLY A 159 -13.77 -4.99 -8.51
CA GLY A 159 -12.60 -5.71 -8.02
C GLY A 159 -12.64 -6.02 -6.51
N THR A 160 -13.74 -5.70 -5.82
CA THR A 160 -13.95 -6.12 -4.43
C THR A 160 -14.11 -7.64 -4.38
N ALA A 161 -13.35 -8.29 -3.50
CA ALA A 161 -13.40 -9.73 -3.33
C ALA A 161 -14.62 -10.17 -2.51
N CYS A 162 -15.27 -11.24 -2.95
CA CYS A 162 -16.45 -11.82 -2.32
C CYS A 162 -16.47 -13.35 -2.47
N GLU A 163 -17.27 -14.00 -1.64
CA GLU A 163 -17.59 -15.43 -1.71
C GLU A 163 -18.96 -15.60 -2.38
N ARG A 164 -19.08 -16.47 -3.39
CA ARG A 164 -20.39 -16.83 -3.97
C ARG A 164 -21.13 -17.80 -3.07
N LEU A 165 -22.41 -17.51 -2.82
CA LEU A 165 -23.29 -18.37 -2.05
C LEU A 165 -24.11 -19.26 -2.99
N ALA A 166 -24.52 -20.43 -2.49
CA ALA A 166 -25.28 -21.42 -3.27
C ALA A 166 -26.67 -20.92 -3.72
N ASP A 167 -27.20 -19.88 -3.07
CA ASP A 167 -28.49 -19.25 -3.36
C ASP A 167 -28.38 -18.07 -4.35
N GLY A 168 -27.19 -17.83 -4.94
CA GLY A 168 -26.94 -16.76 -5.90
C GLY A 168 -26.58 -15.42 -5.28
N ARG A 169 -26.55 -15.30 -3.95
CA ARG A 169 -26.01 -14.13 -3.26
C ARG A 169 -24.48 -14.17 -3.20
N VAL A 170 -23.86 -13.07 -2.77
CA VAL A 170 -22.45 -13.05 -2.38
C VAL A 170 -22.30 -12.70 -0.92
N ARG A 171 -21.19 -13.09 -0.30
CA ARG A 171 -20.79 -12.65 1.04
C ARG A 171 -19.50 -11.83 0.98
N PHE A 172 -19.52 -10.66 1.61
CA PHE A 172 -18.33 -9.84 1.83
C PHE A 172 -17.74 -10.05 3.22
N ARG A 173 -16.47 -9.66 3.40
CA ARG A 173 -15.79 -9.68 4.72
C ARG A 173 -16.42 -8.77 5.77
N THR A 174 -17.32 -7.88 5.36
CA THR A 174 -18.16 -7.04 6.21
C THR A 174 -19.36 -7.81 6.79
N GLY A 175 -19.62 -9.02 6.31
CA GLY A 175 -20.81 -9.81 6.63
C GLY A 175 -22.03 -9.49 5.76
N ALA A 176 -21.95 -8.48 4.88
CA ALA A 176 -23.04 -8.17 3.97
C ALA A 176 -23.25 -9.31 2.96
N GLU A 177 -24.52 -9.67 2.75
CA GLU A 177 -24.92 -10.75 1.84
C GLU A 177 -25.95 -10.31 0.77
N PRO A 178 -25.62 -9.34 -0.10
CA PRO A 178 -26.56 -8.88 -1.12
C PRO A 178 -26.78 -9.95 -2.20
N ALA A 179 -27.99 -9.92 -2.78
CA ALA A 179 -28.21 -10.56 -4.07
C ALA A 179 -27.47 -9.81 -5.16
N VAL A 180 -26.80 -10.54 -6.03
CA VAL A 180 -26.09 -10.00 -7.19
C VAL A 180 -26.56 -10.75 -8.43
N ASP A 181 -26.72 -10.02 -9.53
CA ASP A 181 -27.00 -10.60 -10.83
C ASP A 181 -25.67 -11.05 -11.47
N ASP A 182 -25.44 -10.77 -12.76
CA ASP A 182 -24.19 -11.08 -13.47
C ASP A 182 -23.01 -10.16 -13.07
N SER A 183 -23.08 -9.46 -11.93
CA SER A 183 -22.10 -8.47 -11.49
C SER A 183 -20.86 -9.07 -10.81
N VAL A 184 -20.59 -10.35 -11.02
CA VAL A 184 -19.52 -11.10 -10.36
C VAL A 184 -18.70 -11.94 -11.34
N ALA A 185 -17.40 -11.69 -11.39
CA ALA A 185 -16.44 -12.42 -12.22
C ALA A 185 -15.76 -13.57 -11.45
N GLU A 186 -15.35 -14.61 -12.16
CA GLU A 186 -14.57 -15.72 -11.58
C GLU A 186 -13.25 -15.22 -10.98
N ALA A 187 -12.70 -15.99 -10.04
CA ALA A 187 -11.40 -15.73 -9.45
C ALA A 187 -10.30 -15.55 -10.53
N PRO A 188 -9.29 -14.71 -10.26
CA PRO A 188 -8.36 -14.34 -11.30
C PRO A 188 -7.48 -15.49 -11.77
N ARG A 189 -7.25 -15.56 -13.08
CA ARG A 189 -6.22 -16.44 -13.66
C ARG A 189 -4.83 -15.92 -13.33
N ALA A 190 -3.85 -16.83 -13.29
CA ALA A 190 -2.44 -16.46 -13.21
C ALA A 190 -2.11 -15.39 -14.27
N PRO A 191 -1.53 -14.25 -13.88
CA PRO A 191 -1.28 -13.17 -14.81
C PRO A 191 -0.19 -13.53 -15.82
N ASP A 192 -0.32 -12.97 -17.02
CA ASP A 192 0.78 -12.78 -17.96
C ASP A 192 0.95 -11.29 -18.25
N GLY A 193 2.00 -10.92 -19.00
CA GLY A 193 2.27 -9.52 -19.30
C GLY A 193 1.12 -8.82 -20.02
N GLU A 194 0.44 -9.52 -20.94
CA GLU A 194 -0.70 -8.98 -21.69
C GLU A 194 -1.90 -8.74 -20.79
N SER A 195 -2.18 -9.65 -19.85
CA SER A 195 -3.31 -9.50 -18.92
C SER A 195 -3.11 -8.35 -17.94
N VAL A 196 -1.88 -8.17 -17.43
CA VAL A 196 -1.51 -7.03 -16.57
C VAL A 196 -1.70 -5.71 -17.33
N VAL A 197 -1.21 -5.63 -18.57
CA VAL A 197 -1.38 -4.45 -19.41
C VAL A 197 -2.85 -4.20 -19.74
N ALA A 198 -3.63 -5.24 -20.00
CA ALA A 198 -5.07 -5.11 -20.25
C ALA A 198 -5.79 -4.48 -19.05
N VAL A 199 -5.48 -4.90 -17.82
CA VAL A 199 -6.04 -4.28 -16.61
C VAL A 199 -5.59 -2.82 -16.48
N ALA A 200 -4.31 -2.52 -16.70
CA ALA A 200 -3.81 -1.15 -16.62
C ALA A 200 -4.49 -0.21 -17.63
N ARG A 201 -4.77 -0.71 -18.84
CA ARG A 201 -5.48 0.04 -19.90
C ARG A 201 -6.93 0.37 -19.56
N GLU A 202 -7.56 -0.36 -18.65
CA GLU A 202 -8.91 0.00 -18.17
C GLU A 202 -8.92 1.33 -17.42
N TYR A 203 -7.77 1.82 -16.96
CA TYR A 203 -7.63 3.09 -16.26
C TYR A 203 -7.24 4.25 -17.18
N LEU A 204 -7.08 4.06 -18.50
CA LEU A 204 -6.74 5.15 -19.41
C LEU A 204 -7.72 6.33 -19.27
N GLY A 205 -7.17 7.54 -19.11
CA GLY A 205 -7.93 8.76 -18.84
C GLY A 205 -8.36 8.96 -17.38
N THR A 206 -8.07 8.03 -16.47
CA THR A 206 -8.27 8.25 -15.03
C THR A 206 -7.35 9.36 -14.55
N PRO A 207 -7.86 10.39 -13.83
CA PRO A 207 -7.02 11.47 -13.32
C PRO A 207 -5.89 10.99 -12.42
N TYR A 208 -4.74 11.66 -12.49
CA TYR A 208 -3.65 11.39 -11.56
C TYR A 208 -4.03 11.86 -10.15
N ARG A 209 -3.82 10.98 -9.16
CA ARG A 209 -4.06 11.34 -7.76
C ARG A 209 -3.10 10.62 -6.83
N TRP A 210 -2.24 11.39 -6.16
CA TRP A 210 -1.29 10.87 -5.15
C TRP A 210 -1.98 10.00 -4.09
N GLY A 211 -1.43 8.83 -3.80
CA GLY A 211 -2.01 7.85 -2.88
C GLY A 211 -3.25 7.13 -3.43
N GLY A 212 -3.74 7.48 -4.62
CA GLY A 212 -4.95 6.94 -5.22
C GLY A 212 -4.75 5.55 -5.81
N THR A 213 -5.78 4.72 -5.73
CA THR A 213 -5.80 3.34 -6.26
C THR A 213 -7.10 3.04 -7.02
N THR A 214 -7.88 4.04 -7.41
CA THR A 214 -9.23 3.86 -7.98
C THR A 214 -9.39 4.53 -9.34
N ILE A 215 -10.51 4.27 -10.00
CA ILE A 215 -10.82 4.88 -11.31
C ILE A 215 -11.12 6.39 -11.19
N ASP A 216 -11.43 6.88 -9.98
CA ASP A 216 -11.65 8.29 -9.68
C ASP A 216 -10.35 9.06 -9.43
N GLY A 217 -9.23 8.34 -9.36
CA GLY A 217 -7.91 8.91 -9.13
C GLY A 217 -6.89 7.85 -8.79
N ILE A 218 -5.78 7.81 -9.53
CA ILE A 218 -4.73 6.81 -9.34
C ILE A 218 -3.34 7.42 -9.48
N ASP A 219 -2.37 6.95 -8.70
CA ASP A 219 -0.97 7.29 -8.90
C ASP A 219 -0.21 6.17 -9.64
N CYS A 220 1.07 6.42 -9.91
CA CYS A 220 1.88 5.55 -10.76
C CYS A 220 2.03 4.13 -10.20
N SER A 221 2.35 4.00 -8.92
CA SER A 221 2.52 2.70 -8.28
C SER A 221 1.19 2.07 -7.88
N GLY A 222 0.13 2.87 -7.69
CA GLY A 222 -1.25 2.43 -7.53
C GLY A 222 -1.78 1.75 -8.80
N LEU A 223 -1.44 2.25 -9.99
CA LEU A 223 -1.77 1.60 -11.26
C LEU A 223 -1.11 0.22 -11.37
N VAL A 224 0.18 0.12 -11.08
CA VAL A 224 0.92 -1.15 -11.03
C VAL A 224 0.29 -2.09 -10.01
N TRP A 225 0.06 -1.61 -8.80
CA TRP A 225 -0.54 -2.39 -7.73
C TRP A 225 -1.90 -2.94 -8.14
N GLN A 226 -2.73 -2.15 -8.82
CA GLN A 226 -4.03 -2.59 -9.31
C GLN A 226 -3.96 -3.61 -10.44
N ALA A 227 -3.04 -3.40 -11.38
CA ALA A 227 -2.83 -4.32 -12.48
C ALA A 227 -2.50 -5.74 -11.98
N TYR A 228 -1.72 -5.86 -10.90
CA TYR A 228 -1.38 -7.17 -10.30
C TYR A 228 -2.41 -7.66 -9.29
N ARG A 229 -3.01 -6.78 -8.47
CA ARG A 229 -3.99 -7.17 -7.44
C ARG A 229 -5.24 -7.80 -8.03
N ARG A 230 -5.66 -7.35 -9.22
CA ARG A 230 -6.76 -8.00 -9.95
C ARG A 230 -6.47 -9.42 -10.38
N HIS A 231 -5.21 -9.83 -10.37
CA HIS A 231 -4.76 -11.21 -10.58
C HIS A 231 -4.46 -11.96 -9.28
N GLY A 232 -4.86 -11.41 -8.13
CA GLY A 232 -4.60 -12.01 -6.81
C GLY A 232 -3.16 -11.84 -6.31
N LEU A 233 -2.31 -11.12 -7.05
CA LEU A 233 -0.93 -10.85 -6.63
C LEU A 233 -0.83 -9.50 -5.94
N THR A 234 -0.37 -9.50 -4.69
CA THR A 234 -0.19 -8.28 -3.91
C THR A 234 1.26 -7.84 -3.99
N LEU A 235 1.50 -6.71 -4.66
CA LEU A 235 2.80 -6.05 -4.70
C LEU A 235 2.94 -5.02 -3.58
N PRO A 236 4.17 -4.60 -3.24
CA PRO A 236 4.37 -3.39 -2.44
C PRO A 236 3.65 -2.19 -3.08
N ARG A 237 3.16 -1.27 -2.26
CA ARG A 237 2.35 -0.13 -2.71
C ARG A 237 3.16 0.94 -3.46
N ASP A 238 4.43 1.12 -3.10
CA ASP A 238 5.23 2.25 -3.58
C ASP A 238 6.28 1.86 -4.60
N ALA A 239 6.55 2.77 -5.54
CA ALA A 239 7.44 2.53 -6.68
C ALA A 239 8.87 2.13 -6.25
N ASP A 240 9.39 2.69 -5.16
CA ASP A 240 10.72 2.36 -4.65
C ASP A 240 10.78 0.92 -4.08
N GLN A 241 9.72 0.49 -3.40
CA GLN A 241 9.58 -0.88 -2.91
C GLN A 241 9.31 -1.86 -4.07
N GLN A 242 8.52 -1.46 -5.07
CA GLN A 242 8.27 -2.25 -6.29
C GLN A 242 9.56 -2.47 -7.10
N ARG A 243 10.49 -1.50 -7.09
CA ARG A 243 11.82 -1.65 -7.72
C ARG A 243 12.67 -2.74 -7.09
N ALA A 244 12.37 -3.16 -5.87
CA ALA A 244 13.13 -4.18 -5.15
C ALA A 244 12.63 -5.61 -5.41
N VAL A 245 11.52 -5.79 -6.13
CA VAL A 245 10.95 -7.12 -6.44
C VAL A 245 11.12 -7.49 -7.92
N GLY A 246 11.11 -8.79 -8.21
CA GLY A 246 11.31 -9.33 -9.56
C GLY A 246 12.76 -9.31 -10.03
N GLU A 247 12.97 -9.83 -11.23
CA GLU A 247 14.28 -9.93 -11.86
C GLU A 247 14.64 -8.64 -12.61
N PRO A 248 15.88 -8.14 -12.54
CA PRO A 248 16.31 -7.00 -13.33
C PRO A 248 16.26 -7.30 -14.83
N VAL A 249 15.77 -6.35 -15.61
CA VAL A 249 15.73 -6.44 -17.08
C VAL A 249 16.52 -5.30 -17.70
N GLU A 250 17.35 -5.63 -18.68
CA GLU A 250 18.05 -4.64 -19.49
C GLU A 250 17.08 -3.95 -20.45
N ARG A 251 17.29 -2.66 -20.71
CA ARG A 251 16.41 -1.84 -21.56
C ARG A 251 16.17 -2.43 -22.97
N GLY A 252 17.15 -3.13 -23.54
CA GLY A 252 17.00 -3.78 -24.86
C GLY A 252 16.21 -5.09 -24.85
N SER A 253 15.84 -5.59 -23.67
CA SER A 253 15.17 -6.89 -23.46
C SER A 253 13.80 -6.75 -22.79
N LEU A 254 13.23 -5.54 -22.81
CA LEU A 254 11.91 -5.25 -22.26
C LEU A 254 10.84 -6.10 -22.96
N ALA A 255 9.97 -6.69 -22.15
CA ALA A 255 8.79 -7.42 -22.60
C ALA A 255 7.53 -6.73 -22.06
N VAL A 256 6.38 -7.06 -22.67
CA VAL A 256 5.07 -6.63 -22.19
C VAL A 256 4.90 -7.05 -20.73
N GLY A 257 4.43 -6.13 -19.88
CA GLY A 257 4.22 -6.35 -18.45
C GLY A 257 5.42 -6.03 -17.55
N ASP A 258 6.62 -5.81 -18.10
CA ASP A 258 7.78 -5.37 -17.32
C ASP A 258 7.51 -4.00 -16.68
N LEU A 259 7.96 -3.83 -15.44
CA LEU A 259 7.89 -2.55 -14.75
C LEU A 259 9.08 -1.69 -15.13
N LEU A 260 8.82 -0.47 -15.60
CA LEU A 260 9.83 0.52 -15.98
C LEU A 260 9.95 1.55 -14.86
N PHE A 261 11.17 1.84 -14.44
CA PHE A 261 11.41 2.70 -13.28
C PHE A 261 12.17 3.96 -13.68
N PHE A 262 11.77 5.07 -13.06
CA PHE A 262 12.37 6.39 -13.21
C PHE A 262 12.50 7.04 -11.82
N PRO A 263 13.23 8.14 -11.64
CA PRO A 263 13.27 8.85 -10.36
C PRO A 263 11.86 9.18 -9.85
N GLY A 264 11.44 8.53 -8.75
CA GLY A 264 10.12 8.72 -8.14
C GLY A 264 8.91 8.19 -8.93
N HIS A 265 9.11 7.44 -10.02
CA HIS A 265 8.02 7.05 -10.92
C HIS A 265 8.15 5.61 -11.44
N VAL A 266 7.02 4.99 -11.76
CA VAL A 266 6.93 3.63 -12.33
C VAL A 266 5.89 3.58 -13.46
N ALA A 267 6.14 2.75 -14.46
CA ALA A 267 5.26 2.47 -15.59
C ALA A 267 5.23 0.97 -15.90
N ILE A 268 4.30 0.54 -16.75
CA ILE A 268 4.21 -0.84 -17.24
C ILE A 268 4.50 -0.85 -18.74
N ALA A 269 5.45 -1.65 -19.18
CA ALA A 269 5.77 -1.82 -20.59
C ALA A 269 4.60 -2.47 -21.34
N THR A 270 4.21 -1.89 -22.48
CA THR A 270 3.12 -2.39 -23.32
C THR A 270 3.60 -2.96 -24.66
N GLY A 271 4.92 -3.05 -24.84
CA GLY A 271 5.59 -3.66 -25.99
C GLY A 271 6.50 -2.69 -26.74
N GLY A 272 7.64 -3.19 -27.21
CA GLY A 272 8.66 -2.36 -27.88
C GLY A 272 9.16 -1.25 -26.94
N SER A 273 9.00 0.01 -27.36
CA SER A 273 9.34 1.19 -26.56
C SER A 273 8.14 1.83 -25.84
N ARG A 274 6.94 1.23 -25.92
CA ARG A 274 5.70 1.79 -25.36
C ARG A 274 5.46 1.36 -23.93
N PHE A 275 4.77 2.22 -23.18
CA PHE A 275 4.39 1.96 -21.80
C PHE A 275 3.09 2.70 -21.42
N VAL A 276 2.43 2.21 -20.37
CA VAL A 276 1.27 2.82 -19.73
C VAL A 276 1.65 3.25 -18.31
N HIS A 277 1.20 4.43 -17.89
CA HIS A 277 1.49 4.99 -16.56
C HIS A 277 0.43 6.02 -16.15
N ALA A 278 0.28 6.24 -14.84
CA ALA A 278 -0.40 7.42 -14.30
C ALA A 278 0.63 8.54 -14.12
N TYR A 279 0.50 9.64 -14.88
CA TYR A 279 1.58 10.62 -15.02
C TYR A 279 1.14 12.01 -14.59
N GLY A 280 1.73 12.52 -13.52
CA GLY A 280 1.39 13.84 -12.97
C GLY A 280 1.38 14.97 -14.01
N PRO A 281 2.36 15.08 -14.92
CA PRO A 281 2.35 16.10 -15.97
C PRO A 281 1.26 15.95 -17.04
N ALA A 282 0.76 14.74 -17.29
CA ALA A 282 -0.44 14.53 -18.11
C ALA A 282 -1.74 14.65 -17.30
N ASP A 283 -1.63 14.68 -15.96
CA ASP A 283 -2.72 14.67 -14.98
C ASP A 283 -3.69 13.48 -15.14
N GLU A 284 -3.24 12.40 -15.80
CA GLU A 284 -4.05 11.21 -16.07
C GLU A 284 -3.21 9.95 -16.32
N VAL A 285 -3.87 8.81 -16.45
CA VAL A 285 -3.30 7.59 -17.00
C VAL A 285 -3.26 7.69 -18.53
N THR A 286 -2.07 7.54 -19.09
CA THR A 286 -1.84 7.64 -20.54
C THR A 286 -0.87 6.58 -21.03
N GLU A 287 -0.73 6.45 -22.35
CA GLU A 287 0.32 5.66 -22.99
C GLU A 287 1.32 6.58 -23.69
N ASN A 288 2.60 6.29 -23.49
CA ASN A 288 3.70 7.04 -24.07
C ASN A 288 4.79 6.10 -24.61
N SER A 289 5.83 6.69 -25.19
CA SER A 289 6.97 5.98 -25.80
C SER A 289 8.30 6.50 -25.27
N LEU A 290 9.27 5.59 -25.10
CA LEU A 290 10.69 5.87 -24.84
C LEU A 290 11.53 5.93 -26.13
N HIS A 291 10.89 6.05 -27.30
CA HIS A 291 11.57 6.14 -28.59
C HIS A 291 11.26 7.48 -29.27
N PRO A 292 12.27 8.24 -29.75
CA PRO A 292 12.09 9.58 -30.32
C PRO A 292 11.09 9.65 -31.49
N ASP A 293 11.05 8.62 -32.33
CA ASP A 293 10.11 8.53 -33.46
C ASP A 293 8.76 7.91 -33.08
N GLY A 294 8.55 7.55 -31.82
CA GLY A 294 7.32 6.92 -31.34
C GLY A 294 6.24 7.94 -31.01
N ASP A 295 4.99 7.59 -31.29
CA ASP A 295 3.85 8.40 -30.87
C ASP A 295 3.81 8.54 -29.34
N GLY A 296 3.52 9.75 -28.86
CA GLY A 296 3.57 10.08 -27.43
C GLY A 296 4.97 9.95 -26.81
N TYR A 297 6.05 10.26 -27.54
CA TYR A 297 7.40 10.27 -26.99
C TYR A 297 7.55 11.26 -25.83
N VAL A 298 8.16 10.80 -24.72
CA VAL A 298 8.45 11.63 -23.54
C VAL A 298 9.95 11.62 -23.25
N ALA A 299 10.65 12.66 -23.72
CA ALA A 299 12.10 12.78 -23.61
C ALA A 299 12.62 12.68 -22.17
N ASP A 300 11.95 13.36 -21.22
CA ASP A 300 12.36 13.35 -19.82
C ASP A 300 12.37 11.93 -19.22
N LEU A 301 11.42 11.08 -19.60
CA LEU A 301 11.36 9.69 -19.14
C LEU A 301 12.38 8.81 -19.86
N ASP A 302 12.60 9.02 -21.15
CA ASP A 302 13.67 8.33 -21.90
C ASP A 302 15.04 8.59 -21.25
N GLU A 303 15.38 9.86 -21.04
CA GLU A 303 16.67 10.28 -20.50
C GLU A 303 16.86 9.85 -19.04
N SER A 304 15.78 9.74 -18.27
CA SER A 304 15.80 9.38 -16.85
C SER A 304 15.52 7.90 -16.55
N PHE A 305 15.48 7.04 -17.57
CA PHE A 305 15.26 5.60 -17.38
C PHE A 305 16.27 5.00 -16.38
N ALA A 306 15.75 4.51 -15.25
CA ALA A 306 16.55 4.04 -14.12
C ALA A 306 16.63 2.50 -14.01
N GLY A 307 15.94 1.77 -14.89
CA GLY A 307 15.96 0.31 -14.95
C GLY A 307 14.58 -0.31 -15.08
N ALA A 308 14.53 -1.63 -15.19
CA ALA A 308 13.28 -2.38 -15.30
C ALA A 308 13.30 -3.67 -14.46
N ARG A 309 12.10 -4.15 -14.12
CA ARG A 309 11.88 -5.43 -13.42
C ARG A 309 10.85 -6.29 -14.15
N ARG A 310 11.11 -7.60 -14.21
CA ARG A 310 10.16 -8.62 -14.64
C ARG A 310 9.65 -9.41 -13.46
N LEU A 311 8.32 -9.53 -13.35
CA LEU A 311 7.65 -10.25 -12.27
C LEU A 311 7.08 -11.61 -12.71
N LEU A 312 6.91 -11.82 -14.01
CA LEU A 312 6.23 -12.98 -14.62
C LEU A 312 7.18 -13.75 -15.55
#